data_AF-A0A7W0PYX8-F1
#
_entry.id   AF-A0A7W0PYX8-F1
#
_cell.length_a   1.000
_cell.length_b   1.000
_cell.length_c   1.000
_cell.angle_alpha   90.00
_cell.angle_beta   90.00
_cell.angle_gamma   90.00
#
_symmetry.space_group_name_H-M   'P 1'
#
loop_
_entity.id
_entity.type
_entity.pdbx_description
1 polymer ?
#
loop_
_entity_poly.entity_id
_entity_poly.type
_entity_poly.pdbx_seq_one_letter_code
_entity_poly.pdbx_strand_id
1 'polypeptide(L)'
;MTKGRYRVVFERDDGRAWIAHVPSVRGCHTYGRTIDQARKRIREALALWVDDAETAELVEDVRLPPRALEAVRRSRDARRRATEQREKAHDTTAEAARTLVEDLDLGLRDAADLLGLSHQRVQQLVRS
;
A
#
# COMPACT_ATOMS: atom_id res chain seq x y z
N MET A 1 -24.55 11.68 14.06
CA MET A 1 -24.06 12.84 13.29
C MET A 1 -23.43 12.30 12.03
N THR A 2 -23.85 12.78 10.86
CA THR A 2 -23.27 12.33 9.58
C THR A 2 -21.88 12.93 9.44
N LYS A 3 -20.87 12.07 9.32
CA LYS A 3 -19.48 12.46 9.07
C LYS A 3 -19.40 13.20 7.74
N GLY A 4 -18.92 14.45 7.74
CA GLY A 4 -18.73 15.23 6.53
C GLY A 4 -17.66 14.62 5.63
N ARG A 5 -17.76 14.95 4.34
CA ARG A 5 -16.83 14.48 3.30
C ARG A 5 -16.27 15.68 2.56
N TYR A 6 -14.96 15.85 2.64
CA TYR A 6 -14.27 17.01 2.05
C TYR A 6 -13.24 16.52 1.02
N ARG A 7 -13.27 17.10 -0.17
CA ARG A 7 -12.20 16.91 -1.16
C ARG A 7 -11.00 17.75 -0.74
N VAL A 8 -9.82 17.14 -0.69
CA VAL A 8 -8.56 17.82 -0.39
C VAL A 8 -7.66 17.74 -1.61
N VAL A 9 -7.31 18.89 -2.17
CA VAL A 9 -6.41 18.98 -3.31
C VAL A 9 -4.98 19.13 -2.80
N PHE A 10 -4.08 18.26 -3.26
CA PHE A 10 -2.65 18.33 -2.99
C PHE A 10 -1.90 18.67 -4.27
N GLU A 11 -1.20 19.79 -4.25
CA GLU A 11 -0.37 20.27 -5.35
C GLU A 11 1.08 20.43 -4.86
N ARG A 12 2.02 20.32 -5.79
CA ARG A 12 3.42 20.56 -5.48
C ARG A 12 3.81 21.92 -6.04
N ASP A 13 4.32 22.76 -5.16
CA ASP A 13 4.83 24.08 -5.51
C ASP A 13 6.26 23.99 -6.09
N ASP A 14 6.65 25.00 -6.85
CA ASP A 14 7.99 25.16 -7.44
C ASP A 14 9.09 25.16 -6.36
N GLY A 15 8.74 25.57 -5.13
CA GLY A 15 9.58 25.53 -3.93
C GLY A 15 9.76 24.15 -3.27
N ARG A 16 9.35 23.06 -3.91
CA ARG A 16 9.42 21.65 -3.43
C ARG A 16 8.51 21.31 -2.24
N ALA A 17 7.64 22.22 -1.82
CA ALA A 17 6.63 21.96 -0.79
C ALA A 17 5.33 21.42 -1.40
N TRP A 18 4.53 20.74 -0.57
CA TRP A 18 3.16 20.37 -0.86
C TRP A 18 2.22 21.43 -0.33
N ILE A 19 1.32 21.92 -1.18
CA ILE A 19 0.20 22.77 -0.80
C ILE A 19 -1.04 21.88 -0.76
N ALA A 20 -1.76 21.92 0.36
CA ALA A 20 -3.02 21.22 0.51
C ALA A 20 -4.14 22.22 0.77
N HIS A 21 -5.31 22.02 0.16
CA HIS A 21 -6.46 22.87 0.40
C HIS A 21 -7.80 22.15 0.21
N VAL A 22 -8.84 22.66 0.86
CA VAL A 22 -10.21 22.15 0.77
C VAL A 22 -11.06 23.12 -0.04
N PRO A 23 -11.38 22.85 -1.33
CA PRO A 23 -12.09 23.81 -2.17
C PRO A 23 -13.46 24.24 -1.65
N SER A 24 -14.14 23.38 -0.89
CA SER A 24 -15.45 23.66 -0.30
C SER A 24 -15.37 24.49 1.00
N VAL A 25 -14.17 24.73 1.53
CA VAL A 25 -13.96 25.49 2.77
C VAL A 25 -12.98 26.63 2.49
N ARG A 26 -13.54 27.82 2.25
CA ARG A 26 -12.77 29.02 1.88
C ARG A 26 -11.73 29.33 2.95
N GLY A 27 -10.47 29.50 2.54
CA GLY A 27 -9.37 29.81 3.46
C GLY A 27 -8.73 28.59 4.13
N CYS A 28 -9.26 27.38 3.92
CA CYS A 28 -8.64 26.15 4.41
C CYS A 28 -7.50 25.72 3.48
N HIS A 29 -6.31 26.23 3.75
CA HIS A 29 -5.07 25.91 3.04
C HIS A 29 -3.97 25.60 4.07
N THR A 30 -3.03 24.75 3.69
CA THR A 30 -1.82 24.51 4.47
C THR A 30 -0.67 24.12 3.55
N TYR A 31 0.53 24.06 4.13
CA TYR A 31 1.73 23.57 3.44
C TYR A 31 2.43 22.49 4.26
N GLY A 32 3.15 21.60 3.58
CA GLY A 32 4.04 20.61 4.19
C GLY A 32 5.23 20.30 3.30
N ARG A 33 6.41 20.05 3.88
CA ARG A 33 7.60 19.62 3.15
C ARG A 33 7.40 18.23 2.51
N THR A 34 6.51 17.44 3.07
CA THR A 34 6.09 16.13 2.56
C THR A 34 4.57 16.07 2.45
N ILE A 35 4.06 15.16 1.61
CA ILE A 35 2.62 14.94 1.47
C ILE A 35 1.99 14.48 2.80
N ASP A 36 2.71 13.68 3.58
CA ASP A 36 2.27 13.25 4.92
C ASP A 36 2.11 14.42 5.90
N GLN A 37 3.06 15.35 5.89
CA GLN A 37 2.96 16.55 6.69
C GLN A 37 1.76 17.41 6.26
N ALA A 38 1.55 17.57 4.95
CA ALA A 38 0.41 18.31 4.42
C ALA A 38 -0.93 17.67 4.82
N ARG A 39 -1.03 16.32 4.83
CA ARG A 39 -2.22 15.57 5.28
C ARG A 39 -2.57 15.81 6.75
N LYS A 40 -1.57 15.80 7.63
CA LYS A 40 -1.79 16.05 9.06
C LYS A 40 -2.30 17.48 9.26
N ARG A 41 -1.58 18.44 8.68
CA ARG A 41 -1.87 19.87 8.82
C ARG A 41 -3.18 20.30 8.18
N ILE A 42 -3.63 19.65 7.11
CA ILE A 42 -4.89 20.07 6.46
C ILE A 42 -6.09 19.67 7.29
N ARG A 43 -6.00 18.59 8.08
CA ARG A 43 -7.03 18.25 9.06
C ARG A 43 -7.08 19.28 10.20
N GLU A 44 -5.92 19.66 10.74
CA GLU A 44 -5.81 20.73 11.74
C GLU A 44 -6.37 22.06 11.21
N ALA A 45 -6.01 22.43 9.97
CA ALA A 45 -6.51 23.64 9.33
C ALA A 45 -8.02 23.58 9.08
N LEU A 46 -8.58 22.41 8.73
CA LEU A 46 -10.01 22.20 8.55
C LEU A 46 -10.77 22.34 9.89
N ALA A 47 -10.19 21.89 10.99
CA ALA A 47 -10.78 21.99 12.34
C ALA A 47 -10.99 23.44 12.82
N LEU A 48 -10.34 24.42 12.18
CA LEU A 48 -10.58 25.84 12.44
C LEU A 48 -11.89 26.36 11.81
N TRP A 49 -12.49 25.60 10.90
CA TRP A 49 -13.64 26.04 10.11
C TRP A 49 -14.87 25.15 10.26
N VAL A 50 -14.70 23.88 10.66
CA VAL A 50 -15.79 22.90 10.78
C VAL A 50 -15.61 22.04 12.02
N ASP A 51 -16.72 21.74 12.71
CA ASP A 51 -16.71 20.99 13.97
C ASP A 51 -16.40 19.49 13.77
N ASP A 52 -16.63 18.96 12.56
CA ASP A 52 -16.52 17.54 12.26
C ASP A 52 -15.15 17.13 11.69
N ALA A 53 -14.19 18.06 11.60
CA ALA A 53 -12.92 17.89 10.91
C ALA A 53 -12.14 16.65 11.35
N GLU A 54 -12.14 16.31 12.65
CA GLU A 54 -11.45 15.12 13.17
C GLU A 54 -12.03 13.83 12.62
N THR A 55 -13.36 13.76 12.59
CA THR A 55 -14.04 12.57 12.12
C THR A 55 -14.22 12.57 10.62
N ALA A 56 -14.20 13.71 9.92
CA ALA A 56 -14.54 13.85 8.50
C ALA A 56 -13.71 12.96 7.56
N GLU A 57 -14.35 12.48 6.49
CA GLU A 57 -13.68 11.75 5.41
C GLU A 57 -12.98 12.78 4.50
N LEU A 58 -11.68 12.62 4.32
CA LEU A 58 -10.89 13.44 3.42
C LEU A 58 -10.61 12.64 2.14
N VAL A 59 -11.19 13.09 1.03
CA VAL A 59 -10.96 12.51 -0.29
C VAL A 59 -9.79 13.22 -0.93
N GLU A 60 -8.64 12.55 -1.00
CA GLU A 60 -7.41 13.15 -1.56
C GLU A 60 -7.43 13.19 -3.08
N ASP A 61 -7.23 14.39 -3.63
CA ASP A 61 -6.96 14.66 -5.04
C ASP A 61 -5.50 15.13 -5.17
N VAL A 62 -4.59 14.19 -5.40
CA VAL A 62 -3.16 14.47 -5.53
C VAL A 62 -2.83 14.78 -6.98
N ARG A 63 -2.57 16.05 -7.28
CA ARG A 63 -2.25 16.52 -8.63
C ARG A 63 -0.79 16.26 -8.95
N LEU A 64 -0.58 15.46 -9.98
CA LEU A 64 0.72 15.11 -10.52
C LEU A 64 0.68 15.22 -12.05
N PRO A 65 1.81 15.54 -12.71
CA PRO A 65 1.88 15.50 -14.17
C PRO A 65 1.49 14.11 -14.70
N PRO A 66 0.84 14.00 -15.88
CA PRO A 66 0.37 12.73 -16.43
C PRO A 66 1.44 11.63 -16.46
N ARG A 67 2.67 11.97 -16.86
CA ARG A 67 3.82 11.04 -16.87
C ARG A 67 4.14 10.47 -15.48
N ALA A 68 4.03 11.28 -14.43
CA ALA A 68 4.29 10.85 -13.06
C ALA A 68 3.15 9.94 -12.54
N LEU A 69 1.89 10.28 -12.85
CA LEU A 69 0.75 9.42 -12.53
C LEU A 69 0.89 8.04 -13.18
N GLU A 70 1.27 8.01 -14.46
CA GLU A 70 1.50 6.76 -15.19
C GLU A 70 2.63 5.94 -14.58
N ALA A 71 3.76 6.57 -14.22
CA ALA A 71 4.87 5.88 -13.56
C ALA A 71 4.46 5.26 -12.21
N VAL A 72 3.70 6.00 -11.39
CA VAL A 72 3.18 5.49 -10.11
C VAL A 72 2.23 4.32 -10.33
N ARG A 73 1.29 4.43 -11.28
CA ARG A 73 0.35 3.35 -11.64
C ARG A 73 1.09 2.10 -12.07
N ARG A 74 1.99 2.20 -13.06
CA ARG A 74 2.81 1.07 -13.54
C ARG A 74 3.59 0.41 -12.41
N SER A 75 4.20 1.19 -11.52
CA SER A 75 4.93 0.66 -10.36
C SER A 75 4.02 -0.07 -9.37
N ARG A 76 2.82 0.45 -9.10
CA ARG A 76 1.83 -0.21 -8.23
C ARG A 76 1.32 -1.51 -8.84
N ASP A 77 1.01 -1.52 -10.12
CA ASP A 77 0.52 -2.70 -10.84
C ASP A 77 1.59 -3.80 -10.91
N ALA A 78 2.83 -3.44 -11.23
CA ALA A 78 3.95 -4.38 -11.24
C ALA A 78 4.18 -5.01 -9.87
N ARG A 79 4.13 -4.22 -8.79
CA ARG A 79 4.27 -4.73 -7.41
C ARG A 79 3.11 -5.64 -7.02
N ARG A 80 1.86 -5.26 -7.31
CA ARG A 80 0.69 -6.10 -7.05
C ARG A 80 0.81 -7.46 -7.73
N ARG A 81 1.10 -7.47 -9.03
CA ARG A 81 1.33 -8.71 -9.79
C ARG A 81 2.47 -9.53 -9.20
N ALA A 82 3.56 -8.89 -8.80
CA ALA A 82 4.69 -9.60 -8.19
C ALA A 82 4.35 -10.19 -6.81
N THR A 83 3.46 -9.56 -6.03
CA THR A 83 2.95 -10.14 -4.78
C THR A 83 2.06 -11.35 -5.07
N GLU A 84 1.08 -11.21 -5.96
CA GLU A 84 0.17 -12.29 -6.36
C GLU A 84 0.93 -13.52 -6.89
N GLN A 85 1.95 -13.31 -7.73
CA GLN A 85 2.78 -14.40 -8.24
C GLN A 85 3.64 -15.05 -7.15
N ARG A 86 4.10 -14.29 -6.16
CA ARG A 86 4.85 -14.85 -5.02
C ARG A 86 3.97 -15.69 -4.11
N GLU A 87 2.75 -15.22 -3.83
CA GLU A 87 1.76 -15.98 -3.05
C GLU A 87 1.40 -17.28 -3.77
N LYS A 88 1.10 -17.21 -5.07
CA LYS A 88 0.84 -18.42 -5.87
C LYS A 88 2.03 -19.38 -5.88
N ALA A 89 3.24 -18.88 -6.10
CA ALA A 89 4.44 -19.70 -6.07
C ALA A 89 4.66 -20.34 -4.69
N HIS A 90 4.39 -19.60 -3.61
CA HIS A 90 4.44 -20.11 -2.25
C HIS A 90 3.48 -21.30 -2.08
N ASP A 91 2.21 -21.13 -2.46
CA ASP A 91 1.17 -22.14 -2.26
C ASP A 91 1.45 -23.40 -3.07
N THR A 92 1.81 -23.26 -4.35
CA THR A 92 2.19 -24.40 -5.20
C THR A 92 3.44 -25.11 -4.68
N THR A 93 4.40 -24.37 -4.12
CA THR A 93 5.60 -24.96 -3.51
C THR A 93 5.26 -25.71 -2.21
N ALA A 94 4.34 -25.17 -1.41
CA ALA A 94 3.87 -25.83 -0.18
C ALA A 94 3.12 -27.12 -0.50
N GLU A 95 2.22 -27.08 -1.49
CA GLU A 95 1.52 -28.26 -2.00
C GLU A 95 2.50 -29.35 -2.47
N ALA A 96 3.46 -29.00 -3.32
CA ALA A 96 4.47 -29.95 -3.79
C ALA A 96 5.31 -30.53 -2.63
N ALA A 97 5.68 -29.71 -1.64
CA ALA A 97 6.40 -30.18 -0.45
C ALA A 97 5.60 -31.20 0.36
N ARG A 98 4.29 -30.96 0.56
CA ARG A 98 3.40 -31.90 1.26
C ARG A 98 3.26 -33.19 0.47
N THR A 99 3.00 -33.14 -0.84
CA THR A 99 2.91 -34.37 -1.65
C THR A 99 4.17 -35.21 -1.61
N LEU A 100 5.36 -34.58 -1.67
CA LEU A 100 6.62 -35.34 -1.58
C LEU A 100 6.80 -36.01 -0.21
N VAL A 101 6.49 -35.30 0.89
CA VAL A 101 6.80 -35.77 2.25
C VAL A 101 5.69 -36.65 2.83
N GLU A 102 4.43 -36.29 2.61
CA GLU A 102 3.27 -36.94 3.22
C GLU A 102 2.67 -38.03 2.33
N ASP A 103 2.56 -37.82 1.01
CA ASP A 103 1.92 -38.79 0.12
C ASP A 103 2.91 -39.85 -0.40
N LEU A 104 4.18 -39.47 -0.55
CA LEU A 104 5.25 -40.34 -1.08
C LEU A 104 6.27 -40.78 -0.02
N ASP A 105 6.12 -40.35 1.24
CA ASP A 105 7.01 -40.66 2.37
C ASP A 105 8.50 -40.31 2.11
N LEU A 106 8.81 -39.30 1.28
CA LEU A 106 10.20 -38.88 1.09
C LEU A 106 10.77 -38.20 2.33
N GLY A 107 12.07 -38.44 2.56
CA GLY A 107 12.82 -37.68 3.56
C GLY A 107 12.90 -36.19 3.20
N LEU A 108 12.89 -35.33 4.22
CA LEU A 108 12.95 -33.87 4.05
C LEU A 108 14.15 -33.37 3.23
N ARG A 109 15.26 -34.13 3.20
CA ARG A 109 16.46 -33.78 2.40
C ARG A 109 16.24 -34.03 0.92
N ASP A 110 15.70 -35.18 0.55
CA ASP A 110 15.42 -35.52 -0.84
C ASP A 110 14.33 -34.60 -1.42
N ALA A 111 13.28 -34.31 -0.64
CA ALA A 111 12.26 -33.34 -1.04
C ALA A 111 12.85 -31.92 -1.22
N ALA A 112 13.81 -31.52 -0.39
CA ALA A 112 14.50 -30.24 -0.51
C ALA A 112 15.36 -30.16 -1.76
N ASP A 113 16.12 -31.21 -2.06
CA ASP A 113 16.94 -31.29 -3.28
C ASP A 113 16.06 -31.25 -4.54
N LEU A 114 14.93 -31.98 -4.57
CA LEU A 114 13.98 -31.98 -5.68
C LEU A 114 13.29 -30.61 -5.89
N LEU A 115 12.95 -29.92 -4.81
CA LEU A 115 12.32 -28.59 -4.87
C LEU A 115 13.33 -27.45 -5.07
N GLY A 116 14.63 -27.74 -5.01
CA GLY A 116 15.68 -26.71 -5.06
C GLY A 116 15.63 -25.78 -3.85
N LEU A 117 15.23 -26.29 -2.68
CA LEU A 117 15.07 -25.54 -1.43
C LEU A 117 16.01 -26.06 -0.35
N SER A 118 16.09 -25.33 0.77
CA SER A 118 16.73 -25.88 1.97
C SER A 118 15.77 -26.81 2.71
N HIS A 119 16.32 -27.81 3.41
CA HIS A 119 15.51 -28.71 4.25
C HIS A 119 14.68 -27.95 5.30
N GLN A 120 15.19 -26.83 5.82
CA GLN A 120 14.48 -25.99 6.79
C GLN A 120 13.24 -25.36 6.16
N ARG A 121 13.36 -24.94 4.89
CA ARG A 121 12.25 -24.35 4.16
C ARG A 121 11.17 -25.37 3.86
N VAL A 122 11.53 -26.59 3.43
CA VAL A 122 10.58 -27.69 3.25
C VAL A 122 9.88 -28.03 4.56
N GLN A 123 10.63 -28.15 5.67
CA GLN A 123 10.05 -28.41 6.99
C GLN A 123 9.06 -27.31 7.43
N GLN A 124 9.32 -26.04 7.12
CA GLN A 124 8.39 -24.95 7.41
C GLN A 124 7.10 -25.06 6.59
N LEU A 125 7.22 -25.36 5.30
CA LEU A 125 6.09 -25.44 4.36
C LEU A 125 5.14 -26.60 4.66
N VAL A 126 5.68 -27.74 5.09
CA VAL A 126 4.88 -28.91 5.49
C VAL A 126 4.15 -28.65 6.81
N ARG A 127 4.70 -27.80 7.68
CA ARG A 127 4.11 -27.46 8.99
C ARG A 127 3.14 -26.27 8.97
N SER A 128 3.05 -25.56 7.85
CA SER A 128 2.17 -24.40 7.65
C SER A 128 0.86 -24.78 6.99
#